data_AF-A0A2L2WT99-F1
#
_entry.id   AF-A0A2L2WT99-F1
#
_cell.length_a   1.000
_cell.length_b   1.000
_cell.length_c   1.000
_cell.angle_alpha   90.00
_cell.angle_beta   90.00
_cell.angle_gamma   90.00
#
_symmetry.space_group_name_H-M   'P 1'
#
loop_
_entity.id
_entity.type
_entity.pdbx_description
1 polymer ?
#
loop_
_entity_poly.entity_id
_entity_poly.type
_entity_poly.pdbx_seq_one_letter_code
_entity_poly.pdbx_strand_id
1 'polypeptide(L)'
;MREQNPKAVTACFYEWEGIKYMVDTLSLSRHAICPDYEKNTTGLCEMAVKYIKEEKPHLFAVCFDQLDHVGHAAGHDTPGYYEKLEELDVQVDRILQAVREAGIGDDTIIIMTADHGGIRKGHGGITLQEMEIPFIIAGKGIRKGGEFRESMMQFDTAATLAYIFKLKQPQAWIGRPAKHVFNR
;
A
#
# COMPACT_ATOMS: atom_id res chain seq x y z
N MET A 1 -7.28 -2.66 -15.65
CA MET A 1 -8.53 -2.91 -14.88
C MET A 1 -9.75 -2.39 -15.59
N ARG A 2 -9.87 -1.08 -15.86
CA ARG A 2 -11.04 -0.47 -16.53
C ARG A 2 -11.45 -1.14 -17.85
N GLU A 3 -10.49 -1.56 -18.67
CA GLU A 3 -10.77 -2.29 -19.92
C GLU A 3 -11.57 -3.59 -19.70
N GLN A 4 -11.30 -4.31 -18.61
CA GLN A 4 -11.95 -5.60 -18.30
C GLN A 4 -13.08 -5.47 -17.27
N ASN A 5 -13.10 -4.39 -16.48
CA ASN A 5 -14.18 -4.03 -15.57
C ASN A 5 -14.40 -2.51 -15.60
N PRO A 6 -15.23 -2.00 -16.53
CA PRO A 6 -15.47 -0.56 -16.69
C PRO A 6 -16.13 0.11 -15.48
N LYS A 7 -16.77 -0.67 -14.60
CA LYS A 7 -17.42 -0.18 -13.38
C LYS A 7 -16.48 -0.20 -12.16
N ALA A 8 -15.23 -0.64 -12.32
CA ALA A 8 -14.27 -0.69 -11.24
C ALA A 8 -14.00 0.72 -10.68
N VAL A 9 -14.21 0.87 -9.38
CA VAL A 9 -13.80 2.05 -8.62
C VAL A 9 -12.37 1.84 -8.14
N THR A 10 -11.46 2.69 -8.59
CA THR A 10 -10.03 2.63 -8.23
C THR A 10 -9.59 3.96 -7.66
N ALA A 11 -8.79 3.93 -6.59
CA ALA A 11 -8.33 5.15 -5.96
C ALA A 11 -6.89 5.08 -5.43
N CYS A 12 -6.28 6.25 -5.29
CA CYS A 12 -4.96 6.42 -4.66
C CYS A 12 -4.95 7.71 -3.85
N PHE A 13 -4.87 7.60 -2.52
CA PHE A 13 -4.70 8.75 -1.62
C PHE A 13 -3.30 8.72 -1.04
N TYR A 14 -2.68 9.88 -0.90
CA TYR A 14 -1.28 9.98 -0.56
C TYR A 14 -0.95 11.29 0.17
N GLU A 15 0.14 11.27 0.93
CA GLU A 15 0.68 12.44 1.63
C GLU A 15 1.67 13.21 0.75
N TRP A 16 2.62 12.51 0.13
CA TRP A 16 3.62 13.11 -0.74
C TRP A 16 3.08 13.44 -2.12
N GLU A 17 3.24 14.69 -2.56
CA GLU A 17 2.74 15.14 -3.87
C GLU A 17 3.36 14.36 -5.05
N GLY A 18 4.59 13.85 -4.89
CA GLY A 18 5.29 13.10 -5.93
C GLY A 18 4.54 11.85 -6.42
N ILE A 19 3.70 11.23 -5.57
CA ILE A 19 2.87 10.07 -5.94
C ILE A 19 2.00 10.38 -7.17
N LYS A 20 1.51 11.61 -7.32
CA LYS A 20 0.65 12.00 -8.45
C LYS A 20 1.31 11.83 -9.82
N TYR A 21 2.65 11.84 -9.86
CA TYR A 21 3.44 11.63 -11.08
C TYR A 21 3.81 10.16 -11.31
N MET A 22 3.64 9.31 -10.30
CA MET A 22 3.90 7.87 -10.38
C MET A 22 2.65 7.03 -10.68
N VAL A 23 1.47 7.65 -10.58
CA VAL A 23 0.20 7.03 -10.94
C VAL A 23 -0.40 7.71 -12.17
N ASP A 24 -1.00 6.92 -13.06
CA ASP A 24 -1.81 7.46 -14.15
C ASP A 24 -3.14 7.96 -13.57
N THR A 25 -3.18 9.24 -13.19
CA THR A 25 -4.35 9.87 -12.55
C THR A 25 -5.60 9.85 -13.43
N LEU A 26 -5.46 9.79 -14.76
CA LEU A 26 -6.58 9.67 -15.69
C LEU A 26 -7.21 8.28 -15.65
N SER A 27 -6.43 7.26 -15.25
CA SER A 27 -6.90 5.88 -15.08
C SER A 27 -7.61 5.62 -13.74
N LEU A 28 -7.49 6.52 -12.76
CA LEU A 28 -8.09 6.40 -11.43
C LEU A 28 -9.48 7.00 -11.37
N SER A 29 -10.38 6.40 -10.59
CA SER A 29 -11.72 6.96 -10.32
C SER A 29 -11.62 8.14 -9.35
N ARG A 30 -10.65 8.09 -8.42
CA ARG A 30 -10.32 9.19 -7.53
C ARG A 30 -8.84 9.17 -7.17
N HIS A 31 -8.21 10.33 -7.08
CA HIS A 31 -6.98 10.48 -6.32
C HIS A 31 -7.08 11.72 -5.45
N ALA A 32 -6.34 11.75 -4.34
CA ALA A 32 -6.33 12.89 -3.43
C ALA A 32 -5.02 12.98 -2.66
N ILE A 33 -4.55 14.21 -2.46
CA ILE A 33 -3.44 14.51 -1.56
C ILE A 33 -3.98 14.91 -0.19
N CYS A 34 -3.40 14.40 0.90
CA CYS A 34 -3.70 14.87 2.24
C CYS A 34 -3.03 16.24 2.45
N PRO A 35 -3.79 17.32 2.72
CA PRO A 35 -3.20 18.62 2.98
C PRO A 35 -2.46 18.62 4.33
N ASP A 36 -1.35 19.36 4.40
CA ASP A 36 -0.59 19.63 5.63
C ASP A 36 -0.26 18.37 6.47
N TYR A 37 0.06 17.24 5.84
CA TYR A 37 0.26 15.96 6.55
C TYR A 37 1.39 15.97 7.59
N GLU A 38 2.34 16.89 7.48
CA GLU A 38 3.36 17.13 8.52
C GLU A 38 2.76 17.58 9.85
N LYS A 39 1.62 18.29 9.80
CA LYS A 39 0.88 18.78 10.98
C LYS A 39 -0.37 17.97 11.25
N ASN A 40 -1.03 17.49 10.20
CA ASN A 40 -2.24 16.70 10.27
C ASN A 40 -1.89 15.21 10.18
N THR A 41 -1.41 14.67 11.30
CA THR A 41 -0.79 13.34 11.28
C THR A 41 -1.76 12.19 11.02
N THR A 42 -3.08 12.41 11.15
CA THR A 42 -4.13 11.41 10.94
C THR A 42 -4.97 11.67 9.69
N GLY A 43 -4.70 12.75 8.95
CA GLY A 43 -5.56 13.23 7.88
C GLY A 43 -5.73 12.22 6.75
N LEU A 44 -4.65 11.57 6.30
CA LEU A 44 -4.73 10.57 5.25
C LEU A 44 -5.57 9.36 5.69
N CYS A 45 -5.38 8.90 6.94
CA CYS A 45 -6.19 7.84 7.53
C CYS A 45 -7.68 8.20 7.56
N GLU A 46 -8.04 9.42 7.97
CA GLU A 46 -9.42 9.89 8.01
C GLU A 46 -10.07 9.94 6.62
N MET A 47 -9.33 10.45 5.63
CA MET A 47 -9.75 10.45 4.24
C MET A 47 -9.98 9.02 3.73
N ALA A 48 -9.07 8.08 4.04
CA ALA A 48 -9.17 6.69 3.64
C ALA A 48 -10.37 5.99 4.31
N VAL A 49 -10.54 6.14 5.63
CA VAL A 49 -11.66 5.59 6.39
C VAL A 49 -13.01 6.06 5.83
N LYS A 50 -13.14 7.36 5.56
CA LYS A 50 -14.35 7.92 4.96
C LYS A 50 -14.62 7.31 3.58
N TYR A 51 -13.60 7.31 2.71
CA TYR A 51 -13.74 6.82 1.34
C TYR A 51 -14.09 5.32 1.28
N ILE A 52 -13.50 4.49 2.14
CA ILE A 52 -13.84 3.06 2.26
C ILE A 52 -15.31 2.86 2.61
N LYS A 53 -15.82 3.62 3.60
CA LYS A 53 -17.20 3.52 4.06
C LYS A 53 -18.22 3.97 3.02
N GLU A 54 -17.90 5.02 2.27
CA GLU A 54 -18.79 5.63 1.27
C GLU A 54 -18.76 4.87 -0.07
N GLU A 55 -17.58 4.56 -0.58
CA GLU A 55 -17.39 4.14 -1.98
C GLU A 55 -17.08 2.67 -2.17
N LYS A 56 -16.58 1.97 -1.13
CA LYS A 56 -16.20 0.55 -1.16
C LYS A 56 -15.39 0.20 -2.43
N PRO A 57 -14.23 0.83 -2.63
CA PRO A 57 -13.47 0.74 -3.88
C PRO A 57 -13.00 -0.69 -4.16
N HIS A 58 -12.86 -1.03 -5.44
CA HIS A 58 -12.33 -2.34 -5.84
C HIS A 58 -10.82 -2.42 -5.62
N LEU A 59 -10.09 -1.32 -5.86
CA LEU A 59 -8.66 -1.18 -5.59
C LEU A 59 -8.40 0.19 -4.98
N PHE A 60 -7.76 0.23 -3.82
CA PHE A 60 -7.45 1.48 -3.14
C PHE A 60 -6.03 1.44 -2.55
N ALA A 61 -5.20 2.39 -2.97
CA ALA A 61 -3.88 2.63 -2.41
C ALA A 61 -3.94 3.80 -1.43
N VAL A 62 -3.31 3.63 -0.26
CA VAL A 62 -3.14 4.67 0.76
C VAL A 62 -1.64 4.75 1.05
N CYS A 63 -1.01 5.85 0.66
CA CYS A 63 0.45 6.01 0.71
C CYS A 63 0.85 7.03 1.79
N PHE A 64 1.31 6.53 2.93
CA PHE A 64 1.90 7.33 4.01
C PHE A 64 3.35 7.68 3.70
N ASP A 65 3.74 8.91 4.00
CA ASP A 65 5.08 9.49 3.79
C ASP A 65 5.77 9.85 5.12
N GLN A 66 4.99 9.95 6.20
CA GLN A 66 5.45 10.43 7.51
C GLN A 66 6.66 9.67 8.08
N LEU A 67 6.73 8.36 7.86
CA LEU A 67 7.82 7.55 8.39
C LEU A 67 9.15 7.86 7.68
N ASP A 68 9.11 8.09 6.37
CA ASP A 68 10.28 8.51 5.58
C ASP A 68 10.74 9.91 5.99
N HIS A 69 9.80 10.85 6.17
CA HIS A 69 10.10 12.18 6.71
C HIS A 69 10.84 12.14 8.05
N VAL A 70 10.43 11.27 8.99
CA VAL A 70 11.16 11.06 10.24
C VAL A 70 12.53 10.44 9.99
N GLY A 71 12.62 9.47 9.06
CA GLY A 71 13.86 8.86 8.60
C GLY A 71 14.87 9.89 8.07
N HIS A 72 14.43 10.85 7.26
CA HIS A 72 15.26 11.95 6.78
C HIS A 72 15.65 12.96 7.88
N ALA A 73 14.71 13.32 8.76
CA ALA A 73 14.95 14.34 9.78
C ALA A 73 15.88 13.85 10.91
N ALA A 74 15.57 12.67 11.48
CA ALA A 74 16.24 12.14 12.67
C ALA A 74 17.13 10.93 12.36
N GLY A 75 16.78 10.14 11.35
CA GLY A 75 17.46 8.92 10.96
C GLY A 75 16.52 7.72 10.97
N HIS A 76 16.72 6.82 10.01
CA HIS A 76 16.19 5.46 10.00
C HIS A 76 16.80 4.66 11.16
N ASP A 77 16.04 3.70 11.70
CA ASP A 77 16.46 2.85 12.81
C ASP A 77 16.84 3.65 14.08
N THR A 78 15.95 4.57 14.46
CA THR A 78 16.09 5.41 15.67
C THR A 78 14.84 5.31 16.55
N PRO A 79 14.89 5.65 17.85
CA PRO A 79 13.71 5.64 18.71
C PRO A 79 12.53 6.44 18.15
N GLY A 80 12.78 7.65 17.62
CA GLY A 80 11.73 8.47 17.01
C GLY A 80 11.14 7.88 15.73
N TYR A 81 11.92 7.11 14.97
CA TYR A 81 11.41 6.36 13.81
C TYR A 81 10.44 5.27 14.24
N TYR A 82 10.76 4.54 15.32
CA TYR A 82 9.87 3.50 15.85
C TYR A 82 8.63 4.07 16.55
N GLU A 83 8.75 5.20 17.25
CA GLU A 83 7.58 5.93 17.79
C GLU A 83 6.61 6.31 16.66
N LYS A 84 7.13 6.83 15.54
CA LYS A 84 6.31 7.14 14.36
C LYS A 84 5.68 5.89 13.74
N LEU A 85 6.41 4.77 13.70
CA LEU A 85 5.89 3.51 13.21
C LEU A 85 4.71 3.01 14.07
N GLU A 86 4.80 3.11 15.39
CA GLU A 86 3.70 2.77 16.31
C GLU A 86 2.48 3.67 16.11
N GLU A 87 2.69 4.98 15.88
CA GLU A 87 1.59 5.88 15.54
C GLU A 87 0.88 5.50 14.24
N LEU A 88 1.63 5.07 13.21
CA LEU A 88 1.07 4.62 11.94
C LEU A 88 0.35 3.27 12.07
N ASP A 89 0.81 2.37 12.93
CA ASP A 89 0.14 1.08 13.20
C ASP A 89 -1.30 1.29 13.69
N VAL A 90 -1.52 2.28 14.57
CA VAL A 90 -2.87 2.67 15.02
C VAL A 90 -3.74 3.15 13.84
N GLN A 91 -3.16 3.83 12.85
CA GLN A 91 -3.88 4.28 11.66
C GLN A 91 -4.23 3.11 10.72
N VAL A 92 -3.33 2.14 10.60
CA VAL A 92 -3.60 0.90 9.86
C VAL A 92 -4.79 0.16 10.49
N ASP A 93 -4.86 0.01 11.82
CA ASP A 93 -6.03 -0.62 12.45
C ASP A 93 -7.33 0.13 12.16
N ARG A 94 -7.32 1.47 12.18
CA ARG A 94 -8.50 2.28 11.81
C ARG A 94 -8.97 2.00 10.38
N ILE A 95 -8.05 1.88 9.42
CA ILE A 95 -8.37 1.52 8.04
C ILE A 95 -8.95 0.10 7.96
N LEU A 96 -8.33 -0.86 8.64
CA LEU A 96 -8.83 -2.24 8.72
C LEU A 96 -10.23 -2.30 9.37
N GLN A 97 -10.48 -1.49 10.39
CA GLN A 97 -11.79 -1.36 11.01
C GLN A 97 -12.82 -0.79 10.04
N ALA A 98 -12.46 0.24 9.25
CA ALA A 98 -13.36 0.79 8.24
C ALA A 98 -13.76 -0.25 7.18
N VAL A 99 -12.84 -1.12 6.76
CA VAL A 99 -13.12 -2.24 5.86
C VAL A 99 -14.12 -3.22 6.49
N ARG A 100 -13.95 -3.55 7.78
CA ARG A 100 -14.88 -4.42 8.54
C ARG A 100 -16.26 -3.77 8.65
N GLU A 101 -16.34 -2.52 9.07
CA GLU A 101 -17.58 -1.77 9.27
C GLU A 101 -18.34 -1.49 7.96
N ALA A 102 -17.62 -1.34 6.85
CA ALA A 102 -18.22 -1.21 5.51
C ALA A 102 -18.83 -2.53 5.00
N GLY A 103 -18.62 -3.65 5.71
CA GLY A 103 -19.15 -4.97 5.36
C GLY A 103 -18.45 -5.62 4.17
N ILE A 104 -17.22 -5.21 3.86
CA ILE A 104 -16.45 -5.73 2.71
C ILE A 104 -15.25 -6.60 3.14
N GLY A 105 -15.03 -6.79 4.45
CA GLY A 105 -13.87 -7.51 4.98
C GLY A 105 -13.69 -8.93 4.46
N ASP A 106 -14.77 -9.71 4.35
CA ASP A 106 -14.73 -11.09 3.85
C ASP A 106 -14.37 -11.20 2.35
N ASP A 107 -14.48 -10.09 1.61
CA ASP A 107 -14.15 -9.99 0.19
C ASP A 107 -12.98 -9.04 -0.10
N THR A 108 -12.21 -8.69 0.92
CA THR A 108 -11.05 -7.81 0.80
C THR A 108 -9.74 -8.58 0.97
N ILE A 109 -8.74 -8.19 0.18
CA ILE A 109 -7.34 -8.54 0.40
C ILE A 109 -6.60 -7.26 0.74
N ILE A 110 -5.83 -7.29 1.82
CA ILE A 110 -4.96 -6.21 2.27
C ILE A 110 -3.53 -6.59 1.90
N ILE A 111 -2.82 -5.64 1.28
CA ILE A 111 -1.38 -5.72 1.02
C ILE A 111 -0.73 -4.52 1.71
N MET A 112 0.26 -4.78 2.55
CA MET A 112 1.12 -3.76 3.16
C MET A 112 2.54 -3.96 2.62
N THR A 113 3.13 -2.89 2.12
CA THR A 113 4.47 -2.88 1.53
C THR A 113 5.12 -1.52 1.72
N ALA A 114 6.43 -1.45 1.58
CA ALA A 114 7.16 -0.18 1.42
C ALA A 114 7.70 -0.05 0.00
N ASP A 115 8.20 1.12 -0.36
CA ASP A 115 8.93 1.39 -1.59
C ASP A 115 10.45 1.28 -1.40
N HIS A 116 10.96 1.59 -0.20
CA HIS A 116 12.35 1.37 0.18
C HIS A 116 12.52 1.26 1.71
N GLY A 117 13.72 0.84 2.13
CA GLY A 117 14.26 1.08 3.46
C GLY A 117 15.19 2.29 3.50
N GLY A 118 16.08 2.41 4.48
CA GLY A 118 16.98 3.57 4.57
C GLY A 118 18.11 3.41 5.58
N ILE A 119 19.13 4.26 5.44
CA ILE A 119 20.34 4.23 6.26
C ILE A 119 20.65 5.64 6.75
N ARG A 120 20.71 5.81 8.07
CA ARG A 120 20.85 7.14 8.69
C ARG A 120 19.77 8.05 8.09
N LYS A 121 20.12 9.15 7.43
CA LYS A 121 19.16 10.15 6.92
C LYS A 121 18.89 10.07 5.41
N GLY A 122 19.24 8.96 4.76
CA GLY A 122 19.05 8.82 3.31
C GLY A 122 18.72 7.40 2.88
N HIS A 123 18.35 7.28 1.62
CA HIS A 123 18.02 6.03 0.93
C HIS A 123 18.32 6.18 -0.57
N GLY A 124 18.13 5.12 -1.36
CA GLY A 124 18.33 5.09 -2.81
C GLY A 124 19.54 4.27 -3.27
N GLY A 125 20.26 3.64 -2.35
CA GLY A 125 21.28 2.64 -2.63
C GLY A 125 20.69 1.26 -2.95
N ILE A 126 21.59 0.29 -3.13
CA ILE A 126 21.26 -1.12 -3.49
C ILE A 126 21.54 -2.10 -2.35
N THR A 127 21.74 -1.58 -1.13
CA THR A 127 22.00 -2.41 0.04
C THR A 127 20.73 -3.13 0.48
N LEU A 128 20.85 -4.26 1.19
CA LEU A 128 19.66 -4.94 1.73
C LEU A 128 18.86 -4.06 2.69
N GLN A 129 19.51 -3.18 3.46
CA GLN A 129 18.81 -2.24 4.35
C GLN A 129 17.90 -1.24 3.61
N GLU A 130 18.14 -1.03 2.31
CA GLU A 130 17.36 -0.12 1.47
C GLU A 130 16.41 -0.87 0.52
N MET A 131 16.77 -2.10 0.11
CA MET A 131 16.03 -2.89 -0.86
C MET A 131 15.11 -3.95 -0.23
N GLU A 132 15.42 -4.42 0.98
CA GLU A 132 14.60 -5.39 1.71
C GLU A 132 13.45 -4.65 2.40
N ILE A 133 12.27 -4.77 1.79
CA ILE A 133 11.04 -4.13 2.23
C ILE A 133 10.05 -5.18 2.78
N PRO A 134 9.16 -4.81 3.71
CA PRO A 134 8.08 -5.70 4.10
C PRO A 134 7.15 -5.96 2.90
N PHE A 135 6.68 -7.19 2.76
CA PHE A 135 5.50 -7.51 1.97
C PHE A 135 4.59 -8.42 2.78
N ILE A 136 3.47 -7.86 3.25
CA ILE A 136 2.48 -8.58 4.05
C ILE A 136 1.19 -8.61 3.25
N ILE A 137 0.59 -9.79 3.12
CA ILE A 137 -0.66 -10.00 2.40
C ILE A 137 -1.61 -10.84 3.23
N ALA A 138 -2.87 -10.42 3.35
CA ALA A 138 -3.90 -11.10 4.12
C ALA A 138 -5.29 -10.87 3.54
N GLY A 139 -6.23 -11.79 3.78
CA GLY A 139 -7.63 -11.64 3.38
C GLY A 139 -8.13 -12.80 2.51
N LYS A 140 -9.16 -12.54 1.70
CA LYS A 140 -9.86 -13.59 0.94
C LYS A 140 -8.92 -14.41 0.06
N GLY A 141 -8.95 -15.73 0.24
CA GLY A 141 -8.19 -16.66 -0.60
C GLY A 141 -6.68 -16.70 -0.33
N ILE A 142 -6.18 -15.90 0.61
CA ILE A 142 -4.77 -15.93 1.05
C ILE A 142 -4.60 -17.02 2.11
N ARG A 143 -3.43 -17.68 2.11
CA ARG A 143 -3.06 -18.66 3.15
C ARG A 143 -3.03 -18.00 4.52
N LYS A 144 -3.47 -18.74 5.54
CA LYS A 144 -3.51 -18.22 6.91
C LYS A 144 -2.13 -18.29 7.56
N GLY A 145 -1.53 -17.11 7.76
CA GLY A 145 -0.28 -16.94 8.51
C GLY A 145 0.94 -17.59 7.86
N GLY A 146 2.09 -17.37 8.49
CA GLY A 146 3.37 -17.91 8.07
C GLY A 146 4.21 -16.94 7.25
N GLU A 147 5.50 -17.23 7.23
CA GLU A 147 6.51 -16.59 6.38
C GLU A 147 6.59 -17.39 5.07
N PHE A 148 6.71 -16.68 3.94
CA PHE A 148 7.17 -17.28 2.69
C PHE A 148 8.62 -16.84 2.44
N ARG A 149 9.43 -17.75 1.91
CA ARG A 149 10.88 -17.53 1.70
C ARG A 149 11.25 -17.33 0.25
N GLU A 150 10.26 -17.49 -0.63
CA GLU A 150 10.39 -17.19 -2.04
C GLU A 150 10.69 -15.71 -2.23
N SER A 151 11.72 -15.42 -3.02
CA SER A 151 12.07 -14.05 -3.36
C SER A 151 10.95 -13.39 -4.18
N MET A 152 10.70 -12.15 -3.83
CA MET A 152 9.75 -11.26 -4.48
C MET A 152 10.47 -9.95 -4.81
N MET A 153 10.13 -9.37 -5.95
CA MET A 153 10.52 -8.03 -6.31
C MET A 153 9.34 -7.07 -6.15
N GLN A 154 9.58 -5.80 -5.88
CA GLN A 154 8.51 -4.80 -5.73
C GLN A 154 7.57 -4.74 -6.95
N PHE A 155 8.08 -4.96 -8.17
CA PHE A 155 7.27 -5.01 -9.39
C PHE A 155 6.35 -6.24 -9.48
N ASP A 156 6.56 -7.27 -8.65
CA ASP A 156 5.67 -8.44 -8.55
C ASP A 156 4.35 -8.09 -7.85
N THR A 157 4.29 -6.98 -7.08
CA THR A 157 3.06 -6.48 -6.47
C THR A 157 2.00 -6.17 -7.53
N ALA A 158 2.37 -5.48 -8.60
CA ALA A 158 1.43 -5.16 -9.69
C ALA A 158 0.91 -6.42 -10.38
N ALA A 159 1.80 -7.38 -10.67
CA ALA A 159 1.43 -8.67 -11.26
C ALA A 159 0.51 -9.48 -10.33
N THR A 160 0.77 -9.45 -9.01
CA THR A 160 -0.06 -10.10 -7.99
C THR A 160 -1.45 -9.47 -7.91
N LEU A 161 -1.55 -8.14 -7.93
CA LEU A 161 -2.84 -7.43 -8.02
C LEU A 161 -3.61 -7.81 -9.28
N ALA A 162 -2.95 -7.84 -10.44
CA ALA A 162 -3.59 -8.29 -11.68
C ALA A 162 -4.11 -9.72 -11.59
N TYR A 163 -3.37 -10.63 -10.95
CA TYR A 163 -3.81 -11.99 -10.69
C TYR A 163 -5.05 -12.05 -9.77
N ILE A 164 -5.06 -11.28 -8.68
CA ILE A 164 -6.21 -11.18 -7.75
C ILE A 164 -7.48 -10.78 -8.49
N PHE A 165 -7.39 -9.74 -9.34
CA PHE A 165 -8.54 -9.24 -10.11
C PHE A 165 -8.82 -10.03 -11.40
N LYS A 166 -8.12 -11.14 -11.66
CA LYS A 166 -8.21 -11.95 -12.89
C LYS A 166 -8.04 -11.11 -14.16
N LEU A 167 -7.14 -10.13 -14.10
CA LEU A 167 -6.82 -9.25 -15.22
C LEU A 167 -5.81 -9.90 -16.15
N LYS A 168 -5.84 -9.52 -17.43
CA LYS A 168 -4.81 -9.87 -18.38
C LYS A 168 -3.58 -9.03 -18.06
N GLN A 169 -2.48 -9.68 -17.70
CA GLN A 169 -1.20 -9.01 -17.47
C GLN A 169 -0.74 -8.34 -18.78
N PRO A 170 -0.40 -7.03 -18.75
CA PRO A 170 0.19 -6.36 -19.90
C PRO A 170 1.49 -7.04 -20.36
N GLN A 171 1.71 -7.11 -21.67
CA GLN A 171 2.89 -7.80 -22.23
C GLN A 171 4.22 -7.20 -21.75
N ALA A 172 4.25 -5.89 -21.47
CA ALA A 172 5.46 -5.19 -21.02
C ALA A 172 5.84 -5.49 -19.56
N TRP A 173 4.97 -6.14 -18.77
CA TRP A 173 5.25 -6.43 -17.37
C TRP A 173 6.11 -7.68 -17.22
N ILE A 174 7.24 -7.51 -16.52
CA ILE A 174 8.16 -8.62 -16.18
C ILE A 174 7.84 -9.27 -14.82
N GLY A 175 6.95 -8.65 -14.04
CA GLY A 175 6.57 -9.14 -12.72
C GLY A 175 5.84 -10.48 -12.77
N ARG A 176 6.02 -11.28 -11.73
CA ARG A 176 5.43 -12.61 -11.57
C ARG A 176 4.49 -12.57 -10.38
N PRO A 177 3.21 -12.94 -10.55
CA PRO A 177 2.30 -12.94 -9.41
C PRO A 177 2.76 -13.94 -8.34
N ALA A 178 2.67 -13.54 -7.08
CA ALA A 178 3.00 -14.35 -5.91
C ALA A 178 1.97 -15.47 -5.67
N LYS A 179 1.78 -16.37 -6.65
CA LYS A 179 0.73 -17.42 -6.62
C LYS A 179 0.86 -18.36 -5.42
N HIS A 180 2.06 -18.48 -4.85
CA HIS A 180 2.33 -19.33 -3.71
C HIS A 180 1.63 -18.83 -2.42
N VAL A 181 1.21 -17.57 -2.33
CA VAL A 181 0.51 -17.03 -1.15
C VAL A 181 -0.98 -17.38 -1.12
N PHE A 182 -1.54 -17.87 -2.22
CA PHE A 182 -2.97 -18.22 -2.31
C PHE A 182 -3.21 -19.66 -1.83
N ASN A 183 -4.40 -19.88 -1.27
CA ASN A 183 -4.90 -21.24 -1.00
C ASN A 183 -4.97 -22.02 -2.32
N ARG A 184 -4.67 -23.32 -2.24
CA ARG A 184 -4.86 -24.23 -3.37
C ARG A 184 -6.34 -24.47 -3.63
#